data_AF-A0A1B6FA53-F1
#
_entry.id   AF-A0A1B6FA53-F1
#
_cell.length_a   1.000
_cell.length_b   1.000
_cell.length_c   1.000
_cell.angle_alpha   90.00
_cell.angle_beta   90.00
_cell.angle_gamma   90.00
#
_symmetry.space_group_name_H-M   'P 1'
#
loop_
_entity.id
_entity.type
_entity.pdbx_description
1 polymer ?
#
loop_
_entity_poly.entity_id
_entity_poly.type
_entity_poly.pdbx_seq_one_letter_code
_entity_poly.pdbx_strand_id
1 'polypeptide(L)'
;DKPEFTVDGYTSLGITYSVFALSLWLGPSMVSLTGPRYGMALAAIGYTIYILAFNLEESWAIYTVTVIGGVAGGLLWTAEGNYLVLNSDSSNISRNVGIFWAFLQSS
;
A
#
# COMPACT_ATOMS: atom_id res chain seq x y z
N ASP A 1 -6.45 -8.11 -28.94
CA ASP A 1 -4.99 -8.08 -28.73
C ASP A 1 -4.42 -6.74 -29.13
N LYS A 2 -3.90 -5.98 -28.15
CA LYS A 2 -3.15 -4.74 -28.37
C LYS A 2 -1.65 -5.08 -28.44
N PRO A 3 -1.01 -5.11 -29.62
CA PRO A 3 0.39 -5.50 -29.76
C PRO A 3 1.38 -4.56 -29.06
N GLU A 4 0.96 -3.35 -28.68
CA GLU A 4 1.76 -2.39 -27.89
C GLU A 4 1.70 -2.63 -26.37
N PHE A 5 0.83 -3.53 -25.91
CA PHE A 5 0.67 -3.84 -24.49
C PHE A 5 1.70 -4.88 -24.04
N THR A 6 2.94 -4.42 -23.84
CA THR A 6 4.06 -5.24 -23.36
C THR A 6 4.44 -4.84 -21.93
N VAL A 7 3.58 -5.13 -20.96
CA VAL A 7 3.87 -4.89 -19.54
C VAL A 7 4.37 -6.18 -18.90
N ASP A 8 5.56 -6.12 -18.31
CA ASP A 8 6.10 -7.21 -17.49
C ASP A 8 5.69 -7.06 -16.02
N GLY A 9 5.12 -8.14 -15.47
CA GLY A 9 4.69 -8.22 -14.08
C GLY A 9 5.87 -8.16 -13.10
N TYR A 10 7.03 -8.74 -13.42
CA TYR A 10 8.20 -8.70 -12.55
C TYR A 10 8.79 -7.29 -12.45
N THR A 11 8.89 -6.59 -13.57
CA THR A 11 9.29 -5.18 -13.61
C THR A 11 8.32 -4.31 -12.81
N SER A 12 7.02 -4.51 -12.99
CA SER A 12 5.97 -3.79 -12.25
C SER A 12 6.07 -4.04 -10.74
N LEU A 13 6.31 -5.30 -10.34
CA LEU A 13 6.51 -5.69 -8.94
C LEU A 13 7.75 -5.02 -8.34
N GLY A 14 8.86 -5.02 -9.07
CA GLY A 14 10.11 -4.38 -8.65
C GLY A 14 9.94 -2.87 -8.45
N ILE A 15 9.22 -2.19 -9.35
CA ILE A 15 8.87 -0.76 -9.21
C ILE A 15 8.03 -0.54 -7.95
N THR A 16 6.94 -1.29 -7.79
CA THR A 16 6.03 -1.14 -6.64
C THR A 16 6.77 -1.28 -5.31
N TYR A 17 7.60 -2.32 -5.14
CA TYR A 17 8.35 -2.52 -3.89
C TYR A 17 9.48 -1.52 -3.67
N SER A 18 10.11 -1.04 -4.76
CA SER A 18 11.12 0.02 -4.65
C SER A 18 10.49 1.34 -4.18
N VAL A 19 9.36 1.71 -4.77
CA VAL A 19 8.61 2.92 -4.39
C VAL A 19 8.03 2.77 -2.99
N PHE A 20 7.52 1.59 -2.62
CA PHE A 20 7.10 1.28 -1.27
C PHE A 20 8.22 1.52 -0.25
N ALA A 21 9.40 0.96 -0.49
CA ALA A 21 10.55 1.11 0.40
C ALA A 21 10.96 2.59 0.57
N LEU A 22 10.97 3.37 -0.52
CA LEU A 22 11.24 4.81 -0.47
C LEU A 22 10.14 5.57 0.31
N SER A 23 8.88 5.17 0.13
CA SER A 23 7.73 5.80 0.79
C SER A 23 7.74 5.58 2.30
N LEU A 24 8.30 4.47 2.79
CA LEU A 24 8.45 4.19 4.23
C LEU A 24 9.33 5.22 4.95
N TRP A 25 10.30 5.84 4.27
CA TRP A 25 11.12 6.91 4.87
C TRP A 25 10.27 8.13 5.23
N LEU A 26 9.25 8.42 4.42
CA LEU A 26 8.31 9.52 4.63
C LEU A 26 7.06 9.09 5.41
N GLY A 27 6.84 7.78 5.60
CA GLY A 27 5.67 7.20 6.23
C GLY A 27 5.28 7.87 7.55
N PRO A 28 6.18 7.95 8.55
CA PRO A 28 5.85 8.56 9.85
C PRO A 28 5.42 10.02 9.74
N SER A 29 6.05 10.78 8.83
CA SER A 29 5.71 12.19 8.58
C SER A 29 4.35 12.34 7.90
N MET A 30 4.03 11.47 6.95
CA MET A 30 2.71 11.48 6.29
C MET A 30 1.59 11.10 7.28
N VAL A 31 1.84 10.10 8.13
CA VAL A 31 0.86 9.64 9.13
C VAL A 31 0.69 10.66 10.26
N SER A 32 1.73 11.40 10.66
CA SER A 32 1.57 12.46 11.66
C SER A 32 0.72 13.63 11.15
N LEU A 33 0.77 13.93 9.85
CA LEU A 33 -0.05 14.98 9.22
C LEU A 33 -1.49 14.53 8.98
N THR A 34 -1.68 13.31 8.47
CA THR A 34 -3.00 12.80 8.08
C THR A 34 -3.76 12.14 9.24
N GLY A 35 -3.04 11.62 10.23
CA GLY A 35 -3.55 10.69 11.23
C GLY A 35 -3.74 9.27 10.67
N PRO A 36 -3.71 8.22 11.51
CA PRO A 36 -3.74 6.84 11.05
C PRO A 36 -5.04 6.46 10.32
N ARG A 37 -6.20 6.95 10.80
CA ARG A 37 -7.50 6.63 10.18
C ARG A 37 -7.64 7.19 8.75
N TYR A 38 -7.31 8.47 8.57
CA TYR A 38 -7.37 9.07 7.24
C TYR A 38 -6.23 8.61 6.34
N GLY A 39 -5.04 8.33 6.90
CA GLY A 39 -3.93 7.70 6.19
C GLY A 39 -4.33 6.36 5.56
N MET A 40 -4.99 5.48 6.32
CA MET A 40 -5.53 4.22 5.80
C MET A 40 -6.60 4.45 4.71
N ALA A 41 -7.52 5.40 4.89
CA ALA A 41 -8.54 5.71 3.89
C ALA A 41 -7.95 6.25 2.56
N LEU A 42 -6.97 7.14 2.64
CA LEU A 42 -6.26 7.66 1.47
C LEU A 42 -5.50 6.56 0.73
N ALA A 43 -4.84 5.67 1.48
CA ALA A 43 -4.16 4.53 0.89
C ALA A 43 -5.14 3.56 0.20
N ALA A 44 -6.30 3.30 0.78
CA ALA A 44 -7.34 2.48 0.17
C ALA A 44 -7.85 3.06 -1.17
N ILE A 45 -7.98 4.39 -1.27
CA ILE A 45 -8.30 5.07 -2.53
C ILE A 45 -7.16 4.84 -3.56
N GLY A 46 -5.91 5.01 -3.15
CA GLY A 46 -4.75 4.77 -4.01
C GLY A 46 -4.70 3.33 -4.54
N TYR A 47 -4.92 2.33 -3.68
CA TYR A 47 -5.02 0.92 -4.09
C TYR A 47 -6.21 0.64 -5.01
N THR A 48 -7.35 1.30 -4.78
CA THR A 48 -8.51 1.17 -5.65
C THR A 48 -8.19 1.68 -7.07
N ILE A 49 -7.56 2.85 -7.18
CA ILE A 49 -7.11 3.41 -8.46
C ILE A 49 -6.11 2.46 -9.14
N TYR A 50 -5.19 1.90 -8.36
CA TYR A 50 -4.21 0.93 -8.85
C TYR A 50 -4.88 -0.28 -9.51
N ILE A 51 -5.84 -0.91 -8.84
CA ILE A 51 -6.55 -2.08 -9.38
C ILE A 51 -7.41 -1.69 -10.58
N LEU A 52 -8.12 -0.55 -10.53
CA LEU A 52 -9.01 -0.11 -11.62
C LEU A 52 -8.25 0.17 -12.92
N ALA A 53 -7.03 0.69 -12.84
CA ALA A 53 -6.23 1.04 -14.01
C ALA A 53 -5.79 -0.18 -14.84
N PHE A 54 -5.79 -1.39 -14.28
CA PHE A 54 -5.56 -2.60 -15.08
C PHE A 54 -6.64 -2.83 -16.14
N ASN A 55 -7.84 -2.24 -16.01
CA ASN A 55 -8.89 -2.32 -17.03
C ASN A 55 -8.59 -1.49 -18.29
N LEU A 56 -7.63 -0.55 -18.24
CA LEU A 56 -7.30 0.30 -19.39
C LEU A 56 -6.39 -0.41 -20.40
N GLU A 57 -5.64 -1.42 -19.97
CA GLU A 57 -4.68 -2.17 -20.81
C GLU A 57 -3.75 -1.25 -21.61
N GLU A 58 -3.23 -0.20 -20.95
CA GLU A 58 -2.28 0.75 -21.52
C GLU A 58 -0.97 0.72 -20.73
N SER A 59 0.16 0.50 -21.40
CA SER A 59 1.46 0.28 -20.76
C SER A 59 1.88 1.46 -19.86
N TRP A 60 1.71 2.70 -20.35
CA TRP A 60 2.01 3.91 -19.57
C TRP A 60 1.12 4.06 -18.34
N ALA A 61 -0.15 3.66 -18.44
CA ALA A 61 -1.10 3.74 -17.35
C ALA A 61 -0.70 2.75 -16.24
N ILE A 62 -0.34 1.52 -16.62
CA ILE A 62 0.09 0.50 -15.65
C ILE A 62 1.35 0.93 -14.91
N TYR A 63 2.38 1.44 -15.60
CA TYR A 63 3.58 1.93 -14.92
C TYR A 63 3.33 3.16 -14.02
N THR A 64 2.36 4.01 -14.37
CA THR A 64 1.98 5.13 -13.51
C THR A 64 1.32 4.63 -12.23
N VAL A 65 0.41 3.67 -12.35
CA VAL A 65 -0.33 3.18 -11.19
C VAL A 65 0.49 2.25 -10.29
N THR A 66 1.50 1.55 -10.80
CA THR A 66 2.42 0.77 -9.94
C THR A 66 3.20 1.68 -8.99
N VAL A 67 3.61 2.86 -9.45
CA VAL A 67 4.21 3.89 -8.58
C VAL A 67 3.20 4.37 -7.53
N ILE A 68 1.98 4.69 -7.93
CA ILE A 68 0.91 5.08 -7.00
C ILE A 68 0.64 3.99 -5.97
N GLY A 69 0.60 2.72 -6.39
CA GLY A 69 0.42 1.56 -5.53
C GLY A 69 1.54 1.40 -4.50
N GLY A 70 2.79 1.65 -4.90
CA GLY A 70 3.93 1.66 -3.98
C GLY A 70 3.82 2.75 -2.90
N VAL A 71 3.43 3.98 -3.29
CA VAL A 71 3.22 5.08 -2.34
C VAL A 71 2.05 4.78 -1.39
N ALA A 72 0.93 4.31 -1.94
CA ALA A 72 -0.23 3.91 -1.16
C ALA A 72 0.12 2.81 -0.15
N GLY A 73 0.90 1.81 -0.56
CA GLY A 73 1.39 0.76 0.33
C GLY A 73 2.25 1.30 1.47
N GLY A 74 3.17 2.23 1.19
CA GLY A 74 4.02 2.81 2.24
C GLY A 74 3.22 3.60 3.27
N LEU A 75 2.22 4.37 2.83
CA LEU A 75 1.30 5.08 3.70
C LEU A 75 0.43 4.11 4.52
N LEU A 76 -0.15 3.09 3.86
CA LEU A 76 -1.00 2.08 4.50
C LEU A 76 -0.25 1.37 5.62
N TRP A 77 0.92 0.81 5.30
CA TRP A 77 1.74 0.05 6.24
C TRP A 77 2.08 0.85 7.49
N THR A 78 2.45 2.12 7.30
CA THR A 78 2.81 2.99 8.42
C THR A 78 1.58 3.36 9.26
N ALA A 79 0.44 3.64 8.60
CA ALA A 79 -0.79 4.01 9.27
C ALA A 79 -1.39 2.83 10.07
N GLU A 80 -1.40 1.63 9.51
CA GLU A 80 -1.87 0.39 10.16
C GLU A 80 -1.02 0.05 11.38
N GLY A 81 0.31 0.11 11.26
CA GLY A 81 1.21 -0.12 12.39
C GLY A 81 0.96 0.86 13.54
N ASN A 82 0.80 2.15 13.22
CA ASN A 82 0.46 3.16 14.22
C ASN A 82 -0.92 2.91 14.84
N TYR A 83 -1.91 2.57 14.02
CA TYR A 83 -3.27 2.30 14.47
C TYR A 83 -3.35 1.09 15.41
N LEU A 84 -2.62 0.01 15.10
CA LEU A 84 -2.56 -1.18 15.95
C LEU A 84 -1.98 -0.86 17.33
N VAL A 85 -0.92 -0.05 17.38
CA VAL A 85 -0.32 0.38 18.64
C VAL A 85 -1.29 1.25 19.44
N LEU A 86 -1.97 2.21 18.81
CA LEU A 86 -2.92 3.08 19.49
C LEU A 86 -4.18 2.36 20.01
N ASN A 87 -4.55 1.24 19.40
CA ASN A 87 -5.71 0.43 19.79
C ASN A 87 -5.31 -0.82 20.61
N SER A 88 -4.07 -0.86 21.11
CA SER A 88 -3.58 -1.95 21.94
C SER A 88 -2.94 -1.45 23.23
N ASP A 89 -2.96 -2.30 24.25
CA ASP A 89 -2.25 -2.13 25.50
C ASP A 89 -1.10 -3.14 25.58
N SER A 90 -0.19 -2.94 26.55
CA SER A 90 0.95 -3.84 26.79
C SER A 90 0.55 -5.31 27.02
N SER A 91 -0.67 -5.56 27.52
CA SER A 91 -1.19 -6.91 27.78
C SER A 91 -1.79 -7.60 26.55
N ASN A 92 -2.15 -6.86 25.50
CA ASN A 92 -2.93 -7.40 24.37
C ASN A 92 -2.29 -7.16 22.99
N ILE A 93 -1.24 -6.33 22.88
CA ILE A 93 -0.60 -5.98 21.62
C ILE A 93 -0.14 -7.20 20.80
N SER A 94 0.48 -8.21 21.43
CA SER A 94 0.94 -9.42 20.73
C SER A 94 -0.22 -10.20 20.11
N ARG A 95 -1.37 -10.28 20.80
CA ARG A 95 -2.57 -10.95 20.28
C ARG A 95 -3.17 -10.15 19.13
N ASN A 96 -3.33 -8.84 19.29
CA ASN A 96 -3.93 -7.98 18.27
C ASN A 96 -3.09 -7.95 16.98
N VAL A 97 -1.77 -7.81 17.12
CA VAL A 97 -0.82 -7.91 15.99
C VAL A 97 -0.87 -9.31 15.36
N GLY A 98 -0.94 -10.37 16.17
CA GLY A 98 -1.08 -11.74 15.66
C GLY A 98 -2.34 -11.95 14.82
N ILE A 99 -3.50 -11.45 15.28
CA ILE A 99 -4.76 -11.52 14.53
C ILE A 99 -4.66 -10.72 13.22
N PHE A 100 -4.09 -9.51 13.27
CA PHE A 100 -3.87 -8.69 12.08
C PHE A 100 -3.04 -9.43 11.03
N TRP A 101 -1.91 -10.00 11.43
CA TRP A 101 -1.05 -10.77 10.52
C TRP A 101 -1.72 -12.04 10.00
N ALA A 102 -2.52 -12.73 10.82
CA ALA A 102 -3.28 -13.88 10.38
C ALA A 102 -4.25 -13.53 9.25
N PHE A 103 -4.94 -12.38 9.36
CA PHE A 103 -5.79 -11.89 8.28
C PHE A 103 -4.98 -11.49 7.05
N LEU A 104 -3.88 -10.76 7.22
CA LEU A 104 -3.03 -10.32 6.11
C LEU A 104 -2.43 -11.49 5.30
N GLN A 105 -2.05 -12.59 5.95
CA GLN A 105 -1.48 -13.77 5.27
C GLN A 105 -2.55 -14.67 4.64
N SER A 106 -3.83 -14.48 4.99
CA SER A 106 -4.94 -15.29 4.49
C SER A 106 -5.64 -14.70 3.26
N SER A 107 -5.30 -13.46 2.90
CA SER A 107 -5.79 -12.75 1.71
C SER A 107 -4.80 -12.85 0.56
#